data_AF-A0A822EEN2-F1
#
_entry.id   AF-A0A822EEN2-F1
#
_cell.length_a   1.000
_cell.length_b   1.000
_cell.length_c   1.000
_cell.angle_alpha   90.00
_cell.angle_beta   90.00
_cell.angle_gamma   90.00
#
_symmetry.space_group_name_H-M   'P 1'
#
loop_
_entity.id
_entity.type
_entity.pdbx_description
1 polymer ?
#
loop_
_entity_poly.entity_id
_entity_poly.type
_entity_poly.pdbx_seq_one_letter_code
_entity_poly.pdbx_strand_id
1 'polypeptide(L)'
;MTSLLNPTPIKLVIDTDPGIDDCHAIMMAFSPSDVQILGLTIVTGNASLAQGIRNAHHLLHTFQRYDIPVFREADRTVDGGQKYAPDIHGEDGSCNATRGKDIKLDLLTDGPAAVALGRLARENSGQLVLAAIYQLTNLFLAHWLDPEFSRNIQRLLAMGGNHT
;
A
#
# COMPACT_ATOMS: atom_id res chain seq x y z
N MET A 1 -38.66 1.16 0.33
CA MET A 1 -38.00 1.37 1.63
C MET A 1 -36.80 0.43 1.73
N THR A 2 -35.72 0.71 1.01
CA THR A 2 -34.56 -0.21 0.90
C THR A 2 -33.30 0.65 0.88
N SER A 3 -32.83 1.09 2.04
CA SER A 3 -31.61 1.92 2.16
C SER A 3 -30.93 1.79 3.54
N LEU A 4 -30.94 0.60 4.14
CA LEU A 4 -30.37 0.38 5.49
C LEU A 4 -29.42 -0.83 5.61
N LEU A 5 -28.96 -1.45 4.52
CA LEU A 5 -28.18 -2.69 4.60
C LEU A 5 -26.78 -2.67 3.98
N ASN A 6 -26.30 -1.53 3.47
CA ASN A 6 -24.89 -1.42 3.10
C ASN A 6 -24.20 -0.46 4.07
N PRO A 7 -23.38 -0.94 5.02
CA PRO A 7 -22.53 -0.05 5.79
C PRO A 7 -21.65 0.76 4.85
N THR A 8 -21.35 2.01 5.21
CA THR A 8 -20.40 2.83 4.47
C THR A 8 -19.08 2.06 4.31
N PRO A 9 -18.54 1.89 3.10
CA PRO A 9 -17.31 1.14 2.89
C PRO A 9 -16.16 1.71 3.72
N ILE A 10 -15.31 0.82 4.24
CA ILE A 10 -14.06 1.15 4.91
C ILE A 10 -13.14 1.81 3.89
N LYS A 11 -12.72 3.05 4.17
CA LYS A 11 -11.77 3.79 3.35
C LYS A 11 -10.35 3.36 3.70
N LEU A 12 -9.75 2.50 2.88
CA LEU A 12 -8.50 1.83 3.17
C LEU A 12 -7.35 2.39 2.32
N VAL A 13 -6.22 2.68 2.95
CA VAL A 13 -4.92 2.77 2.28
C VAL A 13 -4.06 1.61 2.76
N ILE A 14 -3.34 0.96 1.84
CA ILE A 14 -2.42 -0.14 2.14
C ILE A 14 -0.99 0.37 1.90
N ASP A 15 -0.19 0.40 2.95
CA ASP A 15 1.23 0.75 2.94
C ASP A 15 2.07 -0.53 3.06
N THR A 16 2.88 -0.82 2.03
CA THR A 16 3.40 -2.17 1.78
C THR A 16 4.68 -2.16 0.92
N ASP A 17 5.34 -3.30 0.82
CA ASP A 17 6.53 -3.58 0.02
C ASP A 17 6.34 -4.91 -0.77
N PRO A 18 5.39 -4.96 -1.73
CA PRO A 18 4.69 -6.17 -2.16
C PRO A 18 5.54 -7.45 -2.28
N GLY A 19 5.60 -8.22 -1.19
CA GLY A 19 6.05 -9.61 -1.14
C GLY A 19 4.87 -10.58 -1.22
N ILE A 20 5.16 -11.89 -1.11
CA ILE A 20 4.17 -12.97 -1.17
C ILE A 20 2.92 -12.71 -0.29
N ASP A 21 3.11 -12.42 0.99
CA ASP A 21 2.03 -12.21 1.96
C ASP A 21 1.33 -10.87 1.76
N ASP A 22 2.06 -9.79 1.44
CA ASP A 22 1.46 -8.52 1.04
C ASP A 22 0.53 -8.68 -0.16
N CYS A 23 0.97 -9.45 -1.15
CA CYS A 23 0.19 -9.68 -2.35
C CYS A 23 -1.09 -10.45 -2.05
N HIS A 24 -1.05 -11.42 -1.13
CA HIS A 24 -2.28 -12.04 -0.63
C HIS A 24 -3.17 -11.04 0.12
N ALA A 25 -2.62 -10.17 0.96
CA ALA A 25 -3.40 -9.15 1.66
C ALA A 25 -4.09 -8.17 0.69
N ILE A 26 -3.38 -7.71 -0.34
CA ILE A 26 -3.93 -6.86 -1.41
C ILE A 26 -5.05 -7.59 -2.16
N MET A 27 -4.83 -8.85 -2.56
CA MET A 27 -5.86 -9.65 -3.24
C MET A 27 -7.10 -9.87 -2.37
N MET A 28 -6.92 -10.14 -1.08
CA MET A 28 -8.01 -10.25 -0.13
C MET A 28 -8.80 -8.95 0.00
N ALA A 29 -8.16 -7.78 -0.13
CA ALA A 29 -8.80 -6.48 -0.08
C ALA A 29 -9.56 -6.11 -1.38
N PHE A 30 -9.35 -6.81 -2.50
CA PHE A 30 -10.11 -6.58 -3.74
C PHE A 30 -11.50 -7.19 -3.75
N SER A 31 -11.69 -8.29 -3.02
CA SER A 31 -12.93 -9.08 -2.95
C SER A 31 -14.11 -8.44 -2.19
N PRO A 32 -13.93 -7.67 -1.10
CA PRO A 32 -15.03 -7.22 -0.26
C PRO A 32 -15.74 -5.99 -0.82
N SER A 33 -17.08 -5.98 -0.83
CA SER A 33 -17.88 -4.79 -1.20
C SER A 33 -17.92 -3.71 -0.12
N ASP A 34 -17.41 -4.02 1.08
CA ASP A 34 -17.34 -3.14 2.24
C ASP A 34 -15.96 -2.45 2.38
N VAL A 35 -15.04 -2.61 1.42
CA VAL A 35 -13.75 -1.92 1.41
C VAL A 35 -13.58 -1.09 0.13
N GLN A 36 -13.29 0.20 0.32
CA GLN A 36 -12.86 1.10 -0.74
C GLN A 36 -11.37 1.37 -0.56
N ILE A 37 -10.54 0.78 -1.43
CA ILE A 37 -9.10 1.05 -1.46
C ILE A 37 -8.88 2.40 -2.13
N LEU A 38 -8.33 3.36 -1.39
CA LEU A 38 -8.03 4.72 -1.86
C LEU A 38 -6.64 4.83 -2.50
N GLY A 39 -5.76 3.87 -2.23
CA GLY A 39 -4.44 3.80 -2.84
C GLY A 39 -3.55 2.73 -2.21
N LEU A 40 -2.50 2.37 -2.96
CA LEU A 40 -1.36 1.58 -2.49
C LEU A 40 -0.15 2.50 -2.35
N THR A 41 0.50 2.49 -1.20
CA THR A 41 1.76 3.21 -0.97
C THR A 41 2.89 2.22 -0.84
N ILE A 42 3.93 2.37 -1.67
CA ILE A 42 5.00 1.39 -1.80
C ILE A 42 6.31 1.96 -1.32
N VAL A 43 7.02 1.18 -0.51
CA VAL A 43 8.41 1.42 -0.10
C VAL A 43 9.29 0.23 -0.48
N THR A 44 10.61 0.45 -0.54
CA THR A 44 11.59 -0.64 -0.70
C THR A 44 11.52 -1.62 0.48
N GLY A 45 11.67 -2.93 0.23
CA GLY A 45 11.57 -3.94 1.29
C GLY A 45 11.87 -5.36 0.81
N ASN A 46 10.92 -6.29 0.88
CA ASN A 46 11.03 -7.69 0.46
C ASN A 46 11.71 -7.86 -0.92
N ALA A 47 11.43 -6.94 -1.84
CA ALA A 47 12.15 -6.76 -3.10
C ALA A 47 12.50 -5.27 -3.33
N SER A 48 13.23 -4.99 -4.43
CA SER A 48 13.48 -3.60 -4.86
C SER A 48 12.20 -2.80 -5.02
N LEU A 49 12.22 -1.48 -4.79
CA LEU A 49 11.06 -0.63 -5.00
C LEU A 49 10.45 -0.81 -6.40
N ALA A 50 11.31 -0.90 -7.42
CA ALA A 50 10.87 -1.12 -8.80
C ALA A 50 10.10 -2.45 -8.96
N GLN A 51 10.51 -3.50 -8.24
CA GLN A 51 9.82 -4.77 -8.24
C GLN A 51 8.51 -4.72 -7.46
N GLY A 52 8.49 -4.10 -6.27
CA GLY A 52 7.26 -3.90 -5.50
C GLY A 52 6.19 -3.15 -6.30
N ILE A 53 6.59 -2.10 -7.03
CA ILE A 53 5.71 -1.38 -7.96
C ILE A 53 5.18 -2.30 -9.06
N ARG A 54 6.05 -3.10 -9.71
CA ARG A 54 5.63 -4.08 -10.72
C ARG A 54 4.63 -5.09 -10.15
N ASN A 55 4.85 -5.58 -8.94
CA ASN A 55 3.98 -6.52 -8.25
C ASN A 55 2.59 -5.90 -8.00
N ALA A 56 2.53 -4.69 -7.46
CA ALA A 56 1.26 -3.98 -7.27
C ALA A 56 0.52 -3.79 -8.61
N HIS A 57 1.19 -3.30 -9.65
CA HIS A 57 0.57 -3.14 -10.97
C HIS A 57 0.11 -4.46 -11.58
N HIS A 58 0.85 -5.55 -11.37
CA HIS A 58 0.46 -6.87 -11.82
C HIS A 58 -0.86 -7.31 -11.17
N LEU A 59 -1.00 -7.11 -9.87
CA LEU A 59 -2.24 -7.40 -9.15
C LEU A 59 -3.39 -6.52 -9.65
N LEU A 60 -3.19 -5.20 -9.77
CA LEU A 60 -4.23 -4.27 -10.25
C LEU A 60 -4.69 -4.63 -11.67
N HIS A 61 -3.75 -4.97 -12.58
CA HIS A 61 -4.08 -5.42 -13.92
C HIS A 61 -4.85 -6.75 -13.91
N THR A 62 -4.38 -7.73 -13.13
CA THR A 62 -4.98 -9.07 -13.05
C THR A 62 -6.41 -9.03 -12.54
N PHE A 63 -6.69 -8.18 -11.54
CA PHE A 63 -8.01 -8.01 -10.95
C PHE A 63 -8.82 -6.85 -11.56
N GLN A 64 -8.32 -6.23 -12.63
CA GLN A 64 -8.96 -5.10 -13.33
C GLN A 64 -9.29 -3.90 -12.42
N ARG A 65 -8.47 -3.66 -11.38
CA ARG A 65 -8.61 -2.57 -10.40
C ARG A 65 -7.80 -1.34 -10.76
N TYR A 66 -7.98 -0.84 -11.99
CA TYR A 66 -7.27 0.35 -12.48
C TYR A 66 -7.70 1.66 -11.80
N ASP A 67 -8.75 1.60 -10.98
CA ASP A 67 -9.25 2.69 -10.15
C ASP A 67 -8.34 3.02 -8.96
N ILE A 68 -7.47 2.09 -8.56
CA ILE A 68 -6.63 2.25 -7.36
C ILE A 68 -5.28 2.87 -7.77
N PRO A 69 -4.96 4.07 -7.26
CA PRO A 69 -3.66 4.69 -7.52
C PRO A 69 -2.52 3.99 -6.76
N VAL A 70 -1.35 3.93 -7.38
CA VAL A 70 -0.10 3.47 -6.74
C VAL A 70 0.83 4.66 -6.55
N PHE A 71 1.26 4.88 -5.31
CA PHE A 71 2.22 5.90 -4.91
C PHE A 71 3.51 5.23 -4.45
N ARG A 72 4.65 5.86 -4.72
CA ARG A 72 5.97 5.35 -4.34
C ARG A 72 6.75 6.38 -3.55
N GLU A 73 7.54 5.92 -2.59
CA GLU A 73 8.51 6.77 -1.91
C GLU A 73 9.90 6.66 -2.56
N ALA A 74 10.91 7.27 -1.94
CA ALA A 74 12.30 7.02 -2.27
C ALA A 74 12.65 5.53 -2.09
N ASP A 75 13.55 5.03 -2.94
CA ASP A 75 14.09 3.66 -2.87
C ASP A 75 15.11 3.52 -1.74
N ARG A 76 14.77 3.97 -0.52
CA ARG A 76 15.59 3.86 0.70
C ARG A 76 14.73 4.09 1.93
N THR A 77 15.09 3.46 3.03
CA THR A 77 14.49 3.70 4.35
C THR A 77 15.01 4.99 4.98
N VAL A 78 14.37 5.43 6.07
CA VAL A 78 14.77 6.65 6.81
C VAL A 78 16.22 6.56 7.32
N ASP A 79 16.67 5.38 7.74
CA ASP A 79 18.04 5.10 8.17
C ASP A 79 19.02 4.85 6.99
N GLY A 80 18.55 4.99 5.74
CA GLY A 80 19.37 4.83 4.52
C GLY A 80 19.61 3.38 4.10
N GLY A 81 18.99 2.42 4.79
CA GLY A 81 19.07 1.00 4.48
C GLY A 81 18.27 0.59 3.24
N GLN A 82 18.73 -0.51 2.64
CA GLN A 82 17.99 -1.33 1.68
C GLN A 82 18.22 -2.77 2.11
N LYS A 83 17.17 -3.47 2.52
CA LYS A 83 17.24 -4.90 2.88
C LYS A 83 16.20 -5.64 2.08
N TYR A 84 16.66 -6.59 1.28
CA TYR A 84 15.82 -7.47 0.47
C TYR A 84 15.77 -8.88 1.10
N ALA A 85 14.73 -9.64 0.80
CA ALA A 85 14.53 -11.00 1.32
C ALA A 85 14.24 -12.02 0.20
N PRO A 86 15.15 -12.17 -0.79
CA PRO A 86 14.94 -13.04 -1.95
C PRO A 86 14.83 -14.53 -1.56
N ASP A 87 15.45 -14.94 -0.45
CA ASP A 87 15.35 -16.32 0.05
C ASP A 87 13.93 -16.69 0.52
N ILE A 88 13.09 -15.68 0.80
CA ILE A 88 11.72 -15.85 1.29
C ILE A 88 10.72 -15.53 0.19
N HIS A 89 10.88 -14.39 -0.49
CA HIS A 89 9.90 -13.88 -1.46
C HIS A 89 10.30 -14.08 -2.92
N GLY A 90 11.42 -14.75 -3.19
CA GLY A 90 11.97 -14.88 -4.54
C GLY A 90 12.58 -13.57 -5.05
N GLU A 91 13.32 -13.65 -6.17
CA GLU A 91 13.98 -12.48 -6.76
C GLU A 91 13.00 -11.39 -7.23
N ASP A 92 11.75 -11.78 -7.52
CA ASP A 92 10.70 -10.88 -7.99
C ASP A 92 9.68 -10.47 -6.92
N GLY A 93 9.89 -10.83 -5.64
CA GLY A 93 8.86 -10.66 -4.58
C GLY A 93 7.62 -11.56 -4.76
N SER A 94 7.67 -12.41 -5.81
CA SER A 94 6.82 -13.49 -6.29
C SER A 94 5.31 -13.37 -6.24
N CYS A 95 4.78 -12.16 -6.40
CA CYS A 95 3.40 -11.93 -6.82
C CYS A 95 3.13 -12.41 -8.27
N ASN A 96 4.03 -13.24 -8.82
CA ASN A 96 4.05 -13.79 -10.18
C ASN A 96 4.10 -12.73 -11.29
N ALA A 97 4.53 -11.49 -10.97
CA ALA A 97 4.58 -10.40 -11.93
C ALA A 97 5.50 -10.67 -13.13
N THR A 98 6.55 -11.47 -12.95
CA THR A 98 7.47 -11.91 -14.01
C THR A 98 6.84 -12.83 -15.06
N ARG A 99 5.65 -13.39 -14.79
CA ARG A 99 4.89 -14.25 -15.73
C ARG A 99 3.86 -13.49 -16.55
N GLY A 100 3.62 -12.21 -16.25
CA GLY A 100 2.69 -11.35 -16.98
C GLY A 100 3.29 -10.77 -18.26
N LYS A 101 2.45 -10.46 -19.26
CA LYS A 101 2.85 -9.59 -20.38
C LYS A 101 3.28 -8.22 -19.84
N ASP A 102 4.18 -7.53 -20.55
CA ASP A 102 4.65 -6.18 -20.24
C ASP A 102 3.50 -5.29 -19.73
N ILE A 103 3.46 -5.07 -18.42
CA ILE A 103 2.42 -4.26 -17.79
C ILE A 103 2.77 -2.82 -18.13
N LYS A 104 1.84 -2.12 -18.79
CA LYS A 104 1.97 -0.68 -18.99
C LYS A 104 1.98 -0.01 -17.62
N LEU A 105 3.18 0.42 -17.19
CA LEU A 105 3.43 1.12 -15.93
C LEU A 105 2.83 2.53 -15.89
N ASP A 106 2.16 2.94 -16.96
CA ASP A 106 1.49 4.24 -17.15
C ASP A 106 0.40 4.55 -16.11
N LEU A 107 0.07 3.59 -15.24
CA LEU A 107 -0.88 3.72 -14.11
C LEU A 107 -0.25 4.31 -12.84
N LEU A 108 1.05 4.63 -12.85
CA LEU A 108 1.67 5.36 -11.75
C LEU A 108 0.96 6.69 -11.56
N THR A 109 0.41 6.93 -10.37
CA THR A 109 -0.05 8.26 -10.00
C THR A 109 1.15 8.98 -9.40
N ASP A 110 1.69 9.96 -10.14
CA ASP A 110 2.90 10.69 -9.79
C ASP A 110 2.73 11.44 -8.46
N GLY A 111 3.41 10.96 -7.42
CA GLY A 111 3.50 11.64 -6.13
C GLY A 111 4.25 10.82 -5.07
N PRO A 112 5.05 11.46 -4.20
CA PRO A 112 5.66 10.78 -3.05
C PRO A 112 4.59 10.15 -2.15
N ALA A 113 4.78 8.91 -1.74
CA ALA A 113 3.83 8.16 -0.91
C ALA A 113 3.46 8.91 0.38
N ALA A 114 4.42 9.52 1.06
CA ALA A 114 4.22 10.32 2.26
C ALA A 114 3.31 11.54 2.03
N VAL A 115 3.46 12.21 0.89
CA VAL A 115 2.61 13.34 0.50
C VAL A 115 1.19 12.85 0.18
N ALA A 116 1.08 11.72 -0.53
CA ALA A 116 -0.21 11.09 -0.81
C ALA A 116 -0.93 10.67 0.47
N LEU A 117 -0.22 10.07 1.44
CA LEU A 117 -0.75 9.70 2.75
C LEU A 117 -1.31 10.93 3.50
N GLY A 118 -0.55 12.02 3.57
CA GLY A 118 -1.01 13.27 4.20
C GLY A 118 -2.29 13.81 3.55
N ARG A 119 -2.33 13.87 2.22
CA ARG A 119 -3.52 14.29 1.46
C ARG A 119 -4.72 13.38 1.71
N LEU A 120 -4.57 12.08 1.54
CA LEU A 120 -5.64 11.10 1.69
C LEU A 120 -6.20 11.08 3.12
N ALA A 121 -5.33 11.22 4.13
CA ALA A 121 -5.76 11.34 5.52
C ALA A 121 -6.59 12.60 5.74
N ARG A 122 -6.17 13.75 5.22
CA ARG A 122 -6.91 15.02 5.36
C ARG A 122 -8.27 15.00 4.65
N GLU A 123 -8.31 14.50 3.42
CA GLU A 123 -9.55 14.36 2.63
C GLU A 123 -10.54 13.37 3.27
N ASN A 124 -10.05 12.45 4.11
CA ASN A 124 -10.84 11.42 4.77
C ASN A 124 -10.68 11.44 6.30
N SER A 125 -10.54 12.63 6.88
CA SER A 125 -10.28 12.82 8.31
C SER A 125 -11.32 12.10 9.18
N GLY A 126 -10.83 11.29 10.12
CA GLY A 126 -11.66 10.49 11.03
C GLY A 126 -12.31 9.25 10.39
N GLN A 127 -12.05 8.98 9.11
CA GLN A 127 -12.61 7.84 8.37
C GLN A 127 -11.54 6.97 7.71
N LEU A 128 -10.31 7.46 7.55
CA LEU A 128 -9.25 6.71 6.90
C LEU A 128 -8.75 5.58 7.81
N VAL A 129 -8.80 4.35 7.30
CA VAL A 129 -8.09 3.20 7.85
C VAL A 129 -6.80 3.01 7.07
N LEU A 130 -5.69 2.91 7.79
CA LEU A 130 -4.37 2.68 7.21
C LEU A 130 -3.87 1.30 7.63
N ALA A 131 -3.66 0.41 6.66
CA ALA A 131 -3.00 -0.86 6.87
C ALA A 131 -1.51 -0.71 6.52
N ALA A 132 -0.66 -0.62 7.53
CA ALA A 132 0.79 -0.62 7.38
C ALA A 132 1.30 -2.04 7.59
N ILE A 133 1.56 -2.73 6.48
CA ILE A 133 1.96 -4.14 6.50
C ILE A 133 3.46 -4.36 6.29
N TYR A 134 4.23 -3.28 6.41
CA TYR A 134 5.70 -3.31 6.39
C TYR A 134 6.31 -2.19 7.26
N GLN A 135 7.61 -1.92 7.09
CA GLN A 135 8.32 -0.84 7.77
C GLN A 135 7.61 0.52 7.60
N LEU A 136 7.60 1.31 8.67
CA LEU A 136 6.78 2.53 8.75
C LEU A 136 7.44 3.77 8.13
N THR A 137 8.31 3.61 7.13
CA THR A 137 9.06 4.72 6.50
C THR A 137 8.12 5.77 5.92
N ASN A 138 7.13 5.35 5.13
CA ASN A 138 6.18 6.27 4.50
C ASN A 138 5.34 7.01 5.54
N LEU A 139 4.91 6.30 6.60
CA LEU A 139 4.14 6.88 7.71
C LEU A 139 4.97 7.87 8.53
N PHE A 140 6.22 7.54 8.83
CA PHE A 140 7.14 8.44 9.51
C PHE A 140 7.30 9.74 8.71
N LEU A 141 7.58 9.63 7.40
CA LEU A 141 7.73 10.78 6.52
C LEU A 141 6.44 11.59 6.42
N ALA A 142 5.27 10.93 6.31
CA ALA A 142 3.98 11.61 6.27
C ALA A 142 3.73 12.43 7.56
N HIS A 143 3.98 11.84 8.73
CA HIS A 143 3.85 12.53 10.01
C HIS A 143 4.87 13.65 10.19
N TRP A 144 6.10 13.44 9.70
CA TRP A 144 7.16 14.44 9.74
C TRP A 144 6.82 15.67 8.90
N LEU A 145 6.23 15.46 7.72
CA LEU A 145 5.80 16.53 6.82
C LEU A 145 4.51 17.23 7.30
N ASP A 146 3.59 16.47 7.91
CA ASP A 146 2.31 16.96 8.43
C ASP A 146 1.99 16.30 9.78
N PRO A 147 2.28 16.96 10.93
CA PRO A 147 2.01 16.40 12.25
C PRO A 147 0.53 16.07 12.52
N GLU A 148 -0.41 16.69 11.78
CA GLU A 148 -1.84 16.40 11.90
C GLU A 148 -2.23 15.11 11.17
N PHE A 149 -1.36 14.55 10.32
CA PHE A 149 -1.57 13.27 9.62
C PHE A 149 -2.12 12.18 10.55
N SER A 150 -1.46 11.94 11.68
CA SER A 150 -1.83 10.89 12.63
C SER A 150 -3.19 11.15 13.31
N ARG A 151 -3.60 12.42 13.43
CA ARG A 151 -4.92 12.77 13.99
C ARG A 151 -6.06 12.56 13.01
N ASN A 152 -5.75 12.61 11.72
CA ASN A 152 -6.72 12.42 10.65
C ASN A 152 -7.01 10.93 10.37
N ILE A 153 -6.16 10.02 10.82
CA ILE A 153 -6.33 8.58 10.66
C ILE A 153 -7.33 8.06 11.71
N GLN A 154 -8.37 7.34 11.25
CA GLN A 154 -9.33 6.69 12.15
C GLN A 154 -8.70 5.49 12.86
N ARG A 155 -7.94 4.68 12.12
CA ARG A 155 -7.34 3.44 12.61
C ARG A 155 -6.06 3.12 11.85
N LEU A 156 -5.02 2.78 12.60
CA LEU A 156 -3.80 2.16 12.08
C LEU A 156 -3.83 0.66 12.39
N LEU A 157 -3.71 -0.17 11.37
CA LEU A 157 -3.51 -1.61 11.46
C LEU A 157 -2.06 -1.88 11.07
N ALA A 158 -1.23 -2.28 12.02
CA ALA A 158 0.18 -2.53 11.78
C ALA A 158 0.48 -4.05 11.82
N MET A 159 1.12 -4.57 10.77
CA MET A 159 1.79 -5.87 10.82
C MET A 159 3.26 -5.62 11.17
N GLY A 160 3.71 -6.23 12.26
CA GLY A 160 5.08 -6.11 12.70
C GLY A 160 5.21 -6.11 14.22
N GLY A 161 6.45 -6.26 14.68
CA GLY A 161 6.76 -6.38 16.10
C GLY A 161 6.77 -7.83 16.58
N ASN A 162 7.49 -8.04 17.66
CA ASN A 162 7.56 -9.31 18.38
C ASN A 162 7.47 -8.98 19.88
N HIS A 163 6.78 -9.83 20.65
CA HIS A 163 6.56 -9.60 22.09
C HIS A 163 7.54 -10.38 22.98
N THR A 164 8.47 -11.14 22.36
CA THR A 164 9.41 -12.04 23.04
C THR A 164 10.85 -11.57 22.97
#